data_AF-A0A9J6Q4G1-F1
#
_entry.id   AF-A0A9J6Q4G1-F1
#
_cell.length_a   1.000
_cell.length_b   1.000
_cell.length_c   1.000
_cell.angle_alpha   90.00
_cell.angle_beta   90.00
_cell.angle_gamma   90.00
#
_symmetry.space_group_name_H-M   'P 1'
#
loop_
_entity.id
_entity.type
_entity.pdbx_description
1 polymer ?
#
loop_
_entity_poly.entity_id
_entity_poly.type
_entity_poly.pdbx_seq_one_letter_code
_entity_poly.pdbx_strand_id
1 'polypeptide(L)'
;MTNSYTLSTTPLVASSAQLRWNIDTSSSQTPLKLANGRVTLGGWMLAEDQQSPRLAVKNGYATYSYPFNVKRPDVVSAILQQPADNHPRLGCGFNLNIPFSSQITLGLESDGLITWFAELNFSPAC
;
A
#
# COMPACT_ATOMS: atom_id res chain seq x y z
N MET A 1 -14.37 10.10 -20.34
CA MET A 1 -12.99 10.62 -20.34
C MET A 1 -12.21 9.79 -19.33
N THR A 2 -11.19 9.06 -19.77
CA THR A 2 -10.35 8.26 -18.88
C THR A 2 -9.23 9.15 -18.39
N ASN A 3 -9.37 9.67 -17.16
CA ASN A 3 -8.32 10.49 -16.55
C ASN A 3 -7.19 9.56 -16.10
N SER A 4 -6.05 9.72 -16.74
CA SER A 4 -4.81 8.99 -16.49
C SER A 4 -3.97 9.77 -15.48
N TYR A 5 -3.41 9.10 -14.47
CA TYR A 5 -2.57 9.74 -13.44
C TYR A 5 -1.21 9.06 -13.30
N THR A 6 -0.20 9.86 -13.04
CA THR A 6 1.13 9.42 -12.60
C THR A 6 1.15 9.38 -11.08
N LEU A 7 1.68 8.30 -10.52
CA LEU A 7 1.85 8.12 -9.08
C LEU A 7 3.30 8.39 -8.70
N SER A 8 3.52 9.34 -7.80
CA SER A 8 4.79 9.48 -7.08
C SER A 8 4.61 9.17 -5.61
N THR A 9 5.63 8.56 -5.02
CA THR A 9 5.60 8.14 -3.62
C THR A 9 6.69 8.86 -2.82
N THR A 10 6.29 9.55 -1.77
CA THR A 10 7.20 10.22 -0.84
C THR A 10 7.22 9.45 0.49
N PRO A 11 8.35 8.88 0.91
CA PRO A 11 8.44 8.23 2.22
C PRO A 11 8.35 9.28 3.35
N LEU A 12 7.49 9.04 4.34
CA LEU A 12 7.32 9.88 5.53
C LEU A 12 8.12 9.40 6.73
N VAL A 13 8.36 8.09 6.80
CA VAL A 13 9.42 7.50 7.62
C VAL A 13 10.40 6.79 6.72
N ALA A 14 11.68 6.79 7.12
CA ALA A 14 12.66 5.93 6.48
C ALA A 14 12.16 4.48 6.57
N SER A 15 12.26 3.73 5.47
CA SER A 15 12.09 2.28 5.46
C SER A 15 13.11 1.71 6.45
N SER A 16 12.68 1.47 7.69
CA SER A 16 13.51 0.84 8.72
C SER A 16 13.48 -0.66 8.49
N ALA A 17 14.45 -1.39 9.05
CA ALA A 17 14.48 -2.85 8.93
C ALA A 17 13.14 -3.52 9.35
N GLN A 18 12.38 -2.84 10.21
CA GLN A 18 11.12 -3.29 10.79
C GLN A 18 9.89 -3.06 9.90
N LEU A 19 9.93 -2.15 8.91
CA LEU A 19 8.79 -1.86 8.02
C LEU A 19 9.24 -1.77 6.56
N ARG A 20 8.92 -2.80 5.78
CA ARG A 20 9.19 -2.85 4.34
C ARG A 20 7.88 -2.79 3.58
N TRP A 21 7.80 -1.98 2.55
CA TRP A 21 6.60 -1.85 1.74
C TRP A 21 6.95 -1.58 0.28
N ASN A 22 6.02 -1.92 -0.61
CA ASN A 22 6.10 -1.56 -2.01
C ASN A 22 4.69 -1.41 -2.60
N ILE A 23 4.57 -0.59 -3.63
CA ILE A 23 3.35 -0.47 -4.42
C ILE A 23 3.63 -1.07 -5.79
N ASP A 24 2.91 -2.12 -6.16
CA ASP A 24 3.12 -2.82 -7.43
C ASP A 24 2.77 -1.93 -8.62
N THR A 25 1.84 -0.97 -8.43
CA THR A 25 1.49 0.02 -9.47
C THR A 25 2.56 1.09 -9.69
N SER A 26 3.73 0.98 -9.04
CA SER A 26 4.84 1.93 -9.19
C SER A 26 5.71 1.70 -10.44
N SER A 27 5.46 0.66 -11.25
CA SER A 27 6.19 0.50 -12.51
C SER A 27 5.70 1.50 -13.56
N SER A 28 6.10 2.76 -13.40
CA SER A 28 6.59 3.78 -14.36
C SER A 28 6.04 3.86 -15.80
N GLN A 29 5.03 3.08 -16.17
CA GLN A 29 4.67 2.81 -17.57
C GLN A 29 3.16 2.64 -17.78
N THR A 30 2.36 2.46 -16.71
CA THR A 30 0.90 2.37 -16.86
C THR A 30 0.23 3.47 -16.07
N PRO A 31 -0.42 4.44 -16.72
CA PRO A 31 -1.17 5.47 -16.01
C PRO A 31 -2.28 4.84 -15.19
N LEU A 32 -2.44 5.31 -13.96
CA LEU A 32 -3.53 4.86 -13.11
C LEU A 32 -4.84 5.39 -13.68
N LYS A 33 -5.75 4.48 -13.97
CA LYS A 33 -7.09 4.80 -14.47
C LYS A 33 -8.03 4.94 -13.29
N LEU A 34 -8.76 6.04 -13.26
CA LEU A 34 -9.89 6.18 -12.36
C LEU A 34 -11.09 5.42 -12.90
N ALA A 35 -11.71 4.62 -12.03
CA ALA A 35 -12.99 3.98 -12.30
C ALA A 35 -14.00 4.53 -11.30
N ASN A 36 -15.02 5.26 -11.79
CA ASN A 36 -16.10 5.84 -10.97
C ASN A 36 -15.58 6.68 -9.78
N GLY A 37 -14.55 7.50 -10.00
CA GLY A 37 -13.95 8.35 -8.96
C GLY A 37 -13.10 7.59 -7.93
N ARG A 38 -12.70 6.35 -8.24
CA ARG A 38 -11.85 5.52 -7.37
C ARG A 38 -10.60 5.06 -8.09
N VAL A 39 -9.56 4.78 -7.31
CA VAL A 39 -8.27 4.26 -7.77
C VAL A 39 -8.02 2.89 -7.13
N THR A 40 -7.49 1.96 -7.94
CA THR A 40 -7.05 0.66 -7.44
C THR A 40 -5.57 0.73 -7.09
N LEU A 41 -5.24 0.47 -5.83
CA LEU A 41 -3.87 0.40 -5.33
C LEU A 41 -3.55 -1.04 -4.95
N GLY A 42 -2.55 -1.59 -5.64
CA GLY A 42 -1.99 -2.91 -5.37
C GLY A 42 -0.58 -2.77 -4.82
N GLY A 43 -0.25 -3.56 -3.80
CA GLY A 43 1.09 -3.57 -3.22
C GLY A 43 1.24 -4.61 -2.12
N TRP A 44 2.32 -4.49 -1.37
CA TRP A 44 2.59 -5.33 -0.21
C TRP A 44 3.27 -4.54 0.89
N MET A 45 3.08 -4.97 2.13
CA MET A 45 3.69 -4.37 3.32
C MET A 45 3.99 -5.45 4.36
N LEU A 46 5.22 -5.42 4.87
CA LEU A 46 5.75 -6.32 5.88
C LEU A 46 6.21 -5.50 7.10
N ALA A 47 5.59 -5.77 8.25
CA ALA A 47 6.02 -5.27 9.54
C ALA A 47 6.61 -6.44 10.36
N GLU A 48 7.83 -6.29 10.88
CA GLU A 48 8.57 -7.38 11.54
C GLU A 48 8.07 -7.78 12.93
N ASP A 49 7.14 -7.04 13.53
CA ASP A 49 6.69 -7.29 14.91
C ASP A 49 5.17 -7.19 15.13
N GLN A 50 4.36 -7.12 14.07
CA GLN A 50 2.92 -6.88 14.23
C GLN A 50 2.04 -8.07 13.89
N GLN A 51 1.13 -8.38 14.80
CA GLN A 51 0.15 -9.46 14.68
C GLN A 51 -1.10 -8.91 13.97
N SER A 52 -1.28 -9.25 12.69
CA SER A 52 -2.37 -8.77 11.83
C SER A 52 -2.38 -7.26 11.53
N PRO A 53 -1.32 -6.72 10.91
CA PRO A 53 -1.27 -5.31 10.56
C PRO A 53 -2.38 -4.95 9.57
N ARG A 54 -2.90 -3.72 9.65
CA ARG A 54 -3.85 -3.16 8.67
C ARG A 54 -3.24 -1.98 7.94
N LEU A 55 -3.62 -1.79 6.68
CA LEU A 55 -3.22 -0.63 5.92
C LEU A 55 -4.21 0.51 6.18
N ALA A 56 -3.74 1.53 6.89
CA ALA A 56 -4.44 2.80 7.00
C ALA A 56 -4.20 3.63 5.74
N VAL A 57 -5.27 4.20 5.21
CA VAL A 57 -5.29 5.04 4.02
C VAL A 57 -6.05 6.31 4.38
N LYS A 58 -5.32 7.42 4.49
CA LYS A 58 -5.90 8.74 4.70
C LYS A 58 -5.99 9.48 3.38
N ASN A 59 -7.18 9.99 3.09
CA ASN A 59 -7.40 10.93 2.00
C ASN A 59 -7.96 12.25 2.54
N GLY A 60 -8.26 13.20 1.67
CA GLY A 60 -8.82 14.49 2.06
C GLY A 60 -10.20 14.45 2.73
N TYR A 61 -10.84 13.27 2.80
CA TYR A 61 -12.19 13.10 3.35
C TYR A 61 -12.22 12.30 4.64
N ALA A 62 -11.47 11.20 4.72
CA ALA A 62 -11.47 10.29 5.86
C ALA A 62 -10.21 9.42 5.91
N THR A 63 -10.02 8.76 7.05
CA THR A 63 -9.07 7.68 7.23
C THR A 63 -9.80 6.34 7.15
N TYR A 64 -9.34 5.48 6.26
CA TYR A 64 -9.86 4.13 6.08
C TYR A 64 -8.81 3.12 6.53
N SER A 65 -9.24 2.03 7.15
CA SER A 65 -8.36 0.92 7.48
C SER A 65 -8.77 -0.32 6.70
N TYR A 66 -7.82 -0.95 6.04
CA TYR A 66 -8.04 -2.13 5.22
C TYR A 66 -7.20 -3.31 5.71
N PRO A 67 -7.80 -4.50 5.86
CA PRO A 67 -7.03 -5.71 6.08
C PRO A 67 -6.28 -6.09 4.79
N PHE A 68 -5.13 -6.73 4.95
CA PHE A 68 -4.46 -7.38 3.82
C PHE A 68 -5.31 -8.54 3.30
N ASN A 69 -5.52 -8.55 1.99
CA ASN A 69 -6.42 -9.47 1.29
C ASN A 69 -5.73 -10.29 0.21
N VAL A 70 -4.43 -10.07 -0.04
CA VAL A 70 -3.66 -10.76 -1.08
C VAL A 70 -2.54 -11.59 -0.44
N LYS A 71 -2.48 -12.87 -0.81
CA LYS A 71 -1.36 -13.73 -0.45
C LYS A 71 -0.15 -13.45 -1.35
N ARG A 72 1.02 -13.20 -0.77
CA ARG A 72 2.26 -12.88 -1.47
C ARG A 72 3.40 -13.81 -1.00
N PRO A 73 3.36 -15.10 -1.38
CA PRO A 73 4.44 -16.04 -1.08
C PRO A 73 5.77 -15.62 -1.71
N ASP A 74 5.71 -14.95 -2.87
CA ASP A 74 6.86 -14.34 -3.56
C ASP A 74 7.60 -13.34 -2.67
N VAL A 75 6.87 -12.48 -1.97
CA VAL A 75 7.43 -11.46 -1.08
C VAL A 75 8.01 -12.11 0.18
N VAL A 76 7.34 -13.11 0.75
CA VAL A 76 7.84 -13.82 1.94
C VAL A 76 9.18 -14.50 1.62
N SER A 77 9.26 -15.24 0.51
CA SER A 77 10.50 -15.94 0.15
C SER A 77 11.61 -15.00 -0.30
N ALA A 78 11.30 -13.91 -1.00
CA ALA A 78 12.32 -12.97 -1.49
C ALA A 78 12.82 -11.99 -0.41
N ILE A 79 11.92 -11.49 0.43
CA ILE A 79 12.22 -10.41 1.40
C ILE A 79 12.53 -10.97 2.78
N LEU A 80 11.73 -11.93 3.28
CA LEU A 80 11.96 -12.54 4.60
C LEU A 80 12.93 -13.72 4.52
N GLN A 81 13.26 -14.21 3.32
CA GLN A 81 14.11 -15.39 3.10
C GLN A 81 13.64 -16.63 3.88
N GLN A 82 12.34 -16.71 4.14
CA GLN A 82 11.70 -17.79 4.89
C GLN A 82 10.80 -18.63 3.98
N PRO A 83 10.57 -19.90 4.34
CA PRO A 83 9.61 -20.74 3.63
C PRO A 83 8.21 -20.10 3.72
N ALA A 84 7.58 -19.93 2.55
CA ALA A 84 6.27 -19.29 2.46
C ALA A 84 5.13 -20.19 2.94
N ASP A 85 5.35 -21.50 3.09
CA ASP A 85 4.31 -22.45 3.51
C ASP A 85 3.78 -22.12 4.90
N ASN A 86 2.49 -21.77 4.98
CA ASN A 86 1.77 -21.38 6.20
C ASN A 86 2.43 -20.26 7.02
N HIS A 87 3.26 -19.42 6.40
CA HIS A 87 3.87 -18.28 7.09
C HIS A 87 2.79 -17.29 7.58
N PRO A 88 2.83 -16.81 8.84
CA PRO A 88 1.82 -15.89 9.39
C PRO A 88 1.70 -14.58 8.59
N ARG A 89 2.73 -14.25 7.80
CA ARG A 89 2.79 -13.06 6.93
C ARG A 89 2.53 -13.34 5.44
N LEU A 90 1.97 -14.51 5.11
CA LEU A 90 1.54 -14.84 3.74
C LEU A 90 0.59 -13.77 3.18
N GLY A 91 -0.32 -13.26 4.00
CA GLY A 91 -1.23 -12.18 3.65
C GLY A 91 -0.63 -10.80 3.87
N CYS A 92 0.55 -10.51 3.35
CA CYS A 92 1.16 -9.17 3.42
C CYS A 92 0.78 -8.27 2.22
N GLY A 93 0.08 -8.83 1.23
CA GLY A 93 -0.36 -8.09 0.05
C GLY A 93 -1.71 -7.41 0.26
N PHE A 94 -1.88 -6.28 -0.40
CA PHE A 94 -3.15 -5.59 -0.48
C PHE A 94 -3.50 -5.27 -1.94
N ASN A 95 -4.79 -5.36 -2.25
CA ASN A 95 -5.36 -4.82 -3.48
C ASN A 95 -6.68 -4.13 -3.10
N LEU A 96 -6.64 -2.81 -3.10
CA LEU A 96 -7.67 -1.96 -2.53
C LEU A 96 -8.21 -1.01 -3.58
N ASN A 97 -9.53 -0.89 -3.62
CA ASN A 97 -10.21 0.13 -4.41
C ASN A 97 -10.61 1.26 -3.47
N ILE A 98 -9.95 2.42 -3.55
CA ILE A 98 -10.14 3.54 -2.62
C ILE A 98 -10.66 4.80 -3.34
N PRO A 99 -11.43 5.68 -2.66
CA PRO A 99 -11.83 6.96 -3.23
C PRO A 99 -10.60 7.78 -3.64
N PHE A 100 -10.60 8.28 -4.89
CA PHE A 100 -9.49 9.03 -5.42
C PHE A 100 -9.32 10.37 -4.69
N SER A 101 -8.07 10.73 -4.45
CA SER A 101 -7.63 12.03 -3.94
C SER A 101 -6.28 12.33 -4.58
N SER A 102 -6.00 13.60 -4.86
CA SER A 102 -4.70 14.03 -5.40
C SER A 102 -3.54 13.71 -4.47
N GLN A 103 -3.82 13.63 -3.17
CA GLN A 103 -2.89 13.26 -2.11
C GLN A 103 -3.53 12.19 -1.23
N ILE A 104 -2.81 11.09 -1.00
CA ILE A 104 -3.23 9.98 -0.14
C ILE A 104 -2.05 9.59 0.74
N THR A 105 -2.26 9.53 2.06
CA THR A 105 -1.24 9.07 2.99
C THR A 105 -1.49 7.62 3.37
N LEU A 106 -0.46 6.79 3.28
CA LEU A 106 -0.46 5.41 3.75
C LEU A 106 0.12 5.33 5.15
N GLY A 107 -0.51 4.51 5.98
CA GLY A 107 -0.08 4.22 7.33
C GLY A 107 -0.27 2.76 7.68
N LEU A 108 0.47 2.33 8.68
CA LEU A 108 0.36 1.02 9.30
C LEU A 108 -0.49 1.18 10.56
N GLU A 109 -1.64 0.53 10.61
CA GLU A 109 -2.44 0.44 11.83
C GLU A 109 -2.13 -0.85 12.59
N SER A 110 -1.76 -0.70 13.86
CA SER A 110 -1.55 -1.79 14.83
C SER A 110 -2.01 -1.34 16.19
N ASP A 111 -2.72 -2.21 16.90
CA ASP A 111 -3.12 -1.97 18.29
C ASP A 111 -3.85 -0.63 18.50
N GLY A 112 -4.58 -0.16 17.48
CA GLY A 112 -5.30 1.11 17.47
C GLY A 112 -4.43 2.35 17.21
N LEU A 113 -3.13 2.20 16.97
CA LEU A 113 -2.20 3.27 16.59
C LEU A 113 -1.89 3.21 15.10
N ILE A 114 -1.91 4.38 14.44
CA ILE A 114 -1.57 4.52 13.02
C ILE A 114 -0.22 5.20 12.87
N THR A 115 0.73 4.49 12.26
CA THR A 115 2.05 5.02 11.89
C THR A 115 2.07 5.34 10.40
N TRP A 116 2.02 6.62 10.05
CA TRP A 116 2.10 7.08 8.65
C TRP A 116 3.50 6.86 8.08
N PHE A 117 3.61 6.21 6.91
CA PHE A 117 4.90 5.83 6.34
C PHE A 117 5.16 6.31 4.92
N ALA A 118 4.12 6.59 4.15
CA ALA A 118 4.28 7.06 2.79
C ALA A 118 3.16 8.00 2.40
N GLU A 119 3.47 8.91 1.51
CA GLU A 119 2.51 9.77 0.84
C GLU A 119 2.52 9.48 -0.65
N LEU A 120 1.32 9.33 -1.20
CA LEU A 120 1.04 9.08 -2.60
C LEU A 120 0.50 10.37 -3.21
N ASN A 121 1.23 10.87 -4.19
CA ASN A 121 0.85 12.06 -4.93
C ASN A 121 0.45 11.65 -6.35
N PHE A 122 -0.75 12.04 -6.75
CA PHE A 122 -1.32 11.73 -8.05
C PHE A 122 -1.37 13.00 -8.90
N SER A 123 -0.53 13.05 -9.94
CA SER A 123 -0.55 14.12 -10.92
C SER A 123 -1.21 13.65 -12.22
N PRO A 124 -1.92 14.51 -12.96
CA PRO A 124 -2.42 14.16 -14.29
C PRO A 124 -1.27 13.68 -15.19
N ALA A 125 -1.45 12.55 -15.87
CA ALA A 125 -0.53 12.12 -16.91
C ALA A 125 -0.81 12.95 -18.17
N CYS A 126 0.21 13.66 -18.65
CA CYS A 126 0.17 14.42 -19.90
C CYS A 126 0.16 13.50 -21.13
#